data_AF-A0A535QA70-F1
#
_entry.id   AF-A0A535QA70-F1
#
_cell.length_a   1.000
_cell.length_b   1.000
_cell.length_c   1.000
_cell.angle_alpha   90.00
_cell.angle_beta   90.00
_cell.angle_gamma   90.00
#
_symmetry.space_group_name_H-M   'P 1'
#
loop_
_entity.id
_entity.type
_entity.pdbx_description
1 polymer ?
#
loop_
_entity_poly.entity_id
_entity_poly.type
_entity_poly.pdbx_seq_one_letter_code
_entity_poly.pdbx_strand_id
1 'polypeptide(L)'
;MIRVREQAREQIATARLLIGDRGSVPATKTFEWTVVALCTWLMTGAYLDAWAHRHLARLETFFTPWHAVLYSGMFAVLTFLAVTALRIEVSLAALVSPPHLLLMLALGMIVTGPLRAAWKRAGKRAPWTAVISATLLLSMFTFFDQFDQPLVNVWAAGQVFFPDTLRYTEELGILGIMVQTALLTGVVLYLLSRFTLPFGSITLLAGLNGILLGSLAENFNLIPVAILGGLLADLVMLWLRPGPQRITALRLAAVIGPVGVSSLYLLAVQLTQGIAWPVTLWLGSIVVSGAIGLLLSYLAVQPPAPQPD
;
A
#
# COMPACT_ATOMS: atom_id res chain seq x y z
N MET A 1 3.67 3.68 42.61
CA MET A 1 3.59 2.70 41.50
C MET A 1 2.17 2.27 41.15
N ILE A 2 1.31 1.89 42.11
CA ILE A 2 -0.07 1.45 41.84
C ILE A 2 -0.92 2.57 41.20
N ARG A 3 -0.91 3.77 41.79
CA ARG A 3 -1.65 4.95 41.30
C ARG A 3 -1.30 5.36 39.86
N VAL A 4 -0.02 5.25 39.49
CA VAL A 4 0.46 5.55 38.13
C VAL A 4 -0.07 4.53 37.11
N ARG A 5 -0.16 3.24 37.49
CA ARG A 5 -0.71 2.19 36.63
C ARG A 5 -2.23 2.29 36.47
N GLU A 6 -2.94 2.79 37.48
CA GLU A 6 -4.38 3.03 37.40
C GLU A 6 -4.67 4.21 36.48
N GLN A 7 -3.95 5.33 36.68
CA GLN A 7 -4.07 6.51 35.84
C GLN A 7 -3.74 6.21 34.36
N ALA A 8 -2.69 5.43 34.10
CA ALA A 8 -2.35 4.98 32.74
C ALA A 8 -3.44 4.09 32.13
N ARG A 9 -4.09 3.22 32.91
CA ARG A 9 -5.18 2.36 32.42
C ARG A 9 -6.43 3.15 32.08
N GLU A 10 -6.76 4.15 32.90
CA GLU A 10 -7.87 5.06 32.62
C GLU A 10 -7.60 5.86 31.34
N GLN A 11 -6.40 6.44 31.19
CA GLN A 11 -6.02 7.15 29.97
C GLN A 11 -6.11 6.27 28.71
N ILE A 12 -5.64 5.02 28.78
CA ILE A 12 -5.75 4.06 27.67
C ILE A 12 -7.22 3.73 27.38
N ALA A 13 -8.05 3.52 28.40
CA ALA A 13 -9.46 3.23 28.21
C ALA A 13 -10.19 4.42 27.56
N THR A 14 -9.91 5.65 28.00
CA THR A 14 -10.45 6.87 27.39
C THR A 14 -9.98 7.03 25.95
N ALA A 15 -8.70 6.80 25.67
CA ALA A 15 -8.16 6.86 24.31
C ALA A 15 -8.82 5.84 23.39
N ARG A 16 -9.01 4.59 23.84
CA ARG A 16 -9.71 3.52 23.10
C ARG A 16 -11.15 3.88 22.76
N LEU A 17 -11.88 4.45 23.72
CA LEU A 17 -13.25 4.91 23.51
C LEU A 17 -13.31 6.04 22.47
N LEU A 18 -12.37 6.98 22.51
CA LEU A 18 -12.30 8.08 21.55
C LEU A 18 -12.01 7.60 20.12
N ILE A 19 -11.16 6.57 19.96
CA ILE A 19 -10.81 6.00 18.64
C ILE A 19 -11.72 4.83 18.20
N GLY A 20 -12.73 4.48 19.00
CA GLY A 20 -13.68 3.41 18.68
C GLY A 20 -13.12 1.98 18.75
N ASP A 21 -11.98 1.76 19.42
CA ASP A 21 -11.38 0.44 19.68
C ASP A 21 -12.18 -0.30 20.76
N ARG A 22 -12.96 -1.32 20.36
CA ARG A 22 -13.79 -2.19 21.22
C ARG A 22 -13.10 -3.54 21.54
N GLY A 23 -11.85 -3.75 21.12
CA GLY A 23 -11.06 -4.96 21.35
C GLY A 23 -11.32 -6.13 20.39
N SER A 24 -10.44 -7.13 20.42
CA SER A 24 -10.55 -8.33 19.56
C SER A 24 -11.83 -9.13 19.83
N VAL A 25 -12.48 -9.64 18.77
CA VAL A 25 -13.58 -10.61 18.91
C VAL A 25 -13.07 -11.84 19.66
N PRO A 26 -13.68 -12.20 20.80
CA PRO A 26 -13.22 -13.36 21.57
C PRO A 26 -13.43 -14.65 20.78
N ALA A 27 -12.39 -15.50 20.73
CA ALA A 27 -12.48 -16.87 20.22
C ALA A 27 -13.37 -17.70 21.17
N THR A 28 -14.67 -17.71 20.90
CA THR A 28 -15.65 -18.47 21.66
C THR A 28 -15.83 -19.86 21.07
N LYS A 29 -16.22 -20.84 21.90
CA LYS A 29 -16.56 -22.20 21.43
C LYS A 29 -17.59 -22.19 20.29
N THR A 30 -18.55 -21.26 20.33
CA THR A 30 -19.56 -21.10 19.28
C THR A 30 -18.94 -20.67 17.96
N PHE A 31 -17.97 -19.73 17.99
CA PHE A 31 -17.21 -19.32 16.82
C PHE A 31 -16.44 -20.51 16.24
N GLU A 32 -15.69 -21.23 17.07
CA GLU A 32 -14.90 -22.41 16.66
C GLU A 32 -15.76 -23.48 15.97
N TRP A 33 -16.86 -23.89 16.60
CA TRP A 33 -17.75 -24.91 16.02
C TRP A 33 -18.47 -24.44 14.76
N THR A 34 -18.75 -23.14 14.66
CA THR A 34 -19.33 -22.56 13.44
C THR A 34 -18.33 -22.64 12.28
N VAL A 35 -17.07 -22.30 12.52
CA VAL A 35 -16.00 -22.44 11.51
C VAL A 35 -15.84 -23.91 11.10
N VAL A 36 -15.80 -24.84 12.05
CA VAL A 36 -15.71 -26.29 11.76
C VAL A 36 -16.87 -26.76 10.88
N ALA A 37 -18.11 -26.36 11.19
CA ALA A 37 -19.28 -26.74 10.40
C ALA A 37 -19.22 -26.18 8.97
N LEU A 38 -18.83 -24.91 8.81
CA LEU A 38 -18.70 -24.25 7.52
C LEU A 38 -17.58 -24.88 6.67
N CYS A 39 -16.41 -25.14 7.26
CA CYS A 39 -15.31 -25.82 6.57
C CYS A 39 -15.70 -27.25 6.16
N THR A 40 -16.42 -27.97 7.02
CA THR A 40 -16.89 -29.34 6.72
C THR A 40 -17.89 -29.32 5.56
N TRP A 41 -18.82 -28.36 5.54
CA TRP A 41 -19.74 -28.18 4.41
C TRP A 41 -18.97 -27.91 3.11
N LEU A 42 -18.09 -26.91 3.11
CA LEU A 42 -17.30 -26.56 1.92
C LEU A 42 -16.50 -27.77 1.40
N MET A 43 -15.82 -28.49 2.30
CA MET A 43 -15.03 -29.66 1.93
C MET A 43 -15.89 -30.80 1.41
N THR A 44 -17.06 -31.05 2.02
CA THR A 44 -18.02 -32.04 1.53
C THR A 44 -18.49 -31.70 0.12
N GLY A 45 -18.81 -30.43 -0.16
CA GLY A 45 -19.16 -29.98 -1.51
C GLY A 45 -18.04 -30.21 -2.52
N ALA A 46 -16.79 -29.92 -2.16
CA ALA A 46 -15.63 -30.12 -3.03
C ALA A 46 -15.40 -31.60 -3.37
N TYR A 47 -15.52 -32.50 -2.38
CA TYR A 47 -15.38 -33.94 -2.62
C TYR A 47 -16.55 -34.52 -3.42
N LEU A 48 -17.78 -34.03 -3.20
CA LEU A 48 -18.94 -34.42 -4.00
C LEU A 48 -18.79 -34.00 -5.47
N ASP A 49 -18.32 -32.78 -5.71
CA ASP A 49 -18.04 -32.26 -7.05
C ASP A 49 -16.93 -33.05 -7.75
N ALA A 50 -15.81 -33.30 -7.06
CA ALA A 50 -14.72 -34.13 -7.56
C ALA A 50 -15.17 -35.59 -7.84
N TRP A 51 -16.04 -36.15 -7.00
CA TRP A 51 -16.63 -37.47 -7.23
C TRP A 51 -17.48 -37.49 -8.50
N ALA A 52 -18.31 -36.47 -8.71
CA ALA A 52 -19.18 -36.36 -9.88
C ALA A 52 -18.38 -36.33 -11.18
N HIS A 53 -17.34 -35.50 -11.25
CA HIS A 53 -16.42 -35.43 -12.41
C HIS A 53 -15.73 -36.76 -12.74
N ARG A 54 -15.54 -37.64 -11.75
CA ARG A 54 -14.91 -38.96 -11.96
C ARG A 54 -15.88 -40.05 -12.40
N HIS A 55 -17.16 -39.98 -12.02
CA HIS A 55 -18.10 -41.09 -12.17
C HIS A 55 -19.23 -40.83 -13.18
N LEU A 56 -19.50 -39.57 -13.50
CA LEU A 56 -20.58 -39.18 -14.39
C LEU A 56 -20.00 -38.65 -15.71
N ALA A 57 -20.17 -39.41 -16.79
CA ALA A 57 -19.75 -38.98 -18.11
C ALA A 57 -20.59 -37.76 -18.57
N ARG A 58 -19.94 -36.74 -19.15
CA ARG A 58 -20.52 -35.49 -19.72
C ARG A 58 -20.86 -34.35 -18.75
N LEU A 59 -20.23 -34.26 -17.57
CA LEU A 59 -20.28 -33.04 -16.74
C LEU A 59 -19.30 -31.97 -17.27
N GLU A 60 -19.71 -31.27 -18.32
CA GLU A 60 -18.94 -30.18 -18.96
C GLU A 60 -19.63 -28.81 -18.77
N THR A 61 -20.52 -28.68 -17.78
CA THR A 61 -21.30 -27.47 -17.55
C THR A 61 -20.99 -26.86 -16.18
N PHE A 62 -20.94 -25.53 -16.15
CA PHE A 62 -20.63 -24.74 -14.95
C PHE A 62 -21.69 -24.85 -13.84
N PHE A 63 -22.93 -25.21 -14.19
CA PHE A 63 -24.05 -25.34 -13.26
C PHE A 63 -24.51 -26.80 -13.18
N THR A 64 -24.25 -27.42 -12.04
CA THR A 64 -24.69 -28.77 -11.70
C THR A 64 -25.16 -28.79 -10.23
N PRO A 65 -25.97 -29.78 -9.81
CA PRO A 65 -26.32 -29.93 -8.40
C PRO A 65 -25.10 -30.04 -7.47
N TRP A 66 -24.00 -30.62 -7.97
CA TRP A 66 -22.75 -30.79 -7.21
C TRP A 66 -22.01 -29.46 -7.01
N HIS A 67 -21.89 -28.67 -8.08
CA HIS A 67 -21.42 -27.29 -8.00
C HIS A 67 -22.28 -26.47 -7.03
N ALA A 68 -23.59 -26.67 -6.99
CA ALA A 68 -24.47 -25.93 -6.07
C ALA A 68 -24.13 -26.20 -4.59
N VAL A 69 -23.79 -27.43 -4.21
CA VAL A 69 -23.33 -27.76 -2.84
C VAL A 69 -21.97 -27.11 -2.55
N LEU A 70 -21.05 -27.13 -3.51
CA LEU A 70 -19.75 -26.47 -3.39
C LEU A 70 -19.87 -24.93 -3.28
N TYR A 71 -20.64 -24.30 -4.17
CA TYR A 71 -20.85 -22.86 -4.22
C TYR A 71 -21.59 -22.35 -2.98
N SER A 72 -22.58 -23.09 -2.47
CA SER A 72 -23.26 -22.72 -1.22
C SER A 72 -22.32 -22.79 -0.02
N GLY A 73 -21.47 -23.81 0.08
CA GLY A 73 -20.43 -23.88 1.11
C GLY A 73 -19.46 -22.70 1.02
N MET A 74 -19.01 -22.35 -0.19
CA MET A 74 -18.12 -21.21 -0.42
C MET A 74 -18.78 -19.88 -0.07
N PHE A 75 -20.03 -19.68 -0.48
CA PHE A 75 -20.82 -18.49 -0.16
C PHE A 75 -21.07 -18.36 1.35
N ALA A 76 -21.37 -19.46 2.05
CA ALA A 76 -21.58 -19.46 3.49
C ALA A 76 -20.31 -19.08 4.26
N VAL A 77 -19.15 -19.64 3.86
CA VAL A 77 -17.83 -19.26 4.41
C VAL A 77 -17.54 -17.78 4.14
N LEU A 78 -17.69 -17.32 2.90
CA LEU A 78 -17.44 -15.92 2.53
C LEU A 78 -18.35 -14.96 3.29
N THR A 79 -19.63 -15.30 3.45
CA THR A 79 -20.60 -14.50 4.20
C THR A 79 -20.24 -14.44 5.68
N PHE A 80 -19.90 -15.58 6.29
CA PHE A 80 -19.47 -15.62 7.68
C PHE A 80 -18.20 -14.80 7.92
N LEU A 81 -17.22 -14.92 7.02
CA LEU A 81 -15.99 -14.12 7.05
C LEU A 81 -16.28 -12.63 6.83
N ALA A 82 -17.19 -12.27 5.93
CA ALA A 82 -17.58 -10.88 5.69
C ALA A 82 -18.31 -10.29 6.91
N VAL A 83 -19.28 -11.00 7.49
CA VAL A 83 -20.02 -10.56 8.69
C VAL A 83 -19.09 -10.43 9.90
N THR A 84 -18.11 -11.34 10.05
CA THR A 84 -17.11 -11.22 11.09
C THR A 84 -16.14 -10.09 10.80
N ALA A 85 -15.67 -9.90 9.57
CA ALA A 85 -14.83 -8.77 9.17
C ALA A 85 -15.52 -7.40 9.39
N LEU A 86 -16.82 -7.30 9.11
CA LEU A 86 -17.63 -6.10 9.41
C LEU A 86 -17.83 -5.87 10.92
N ARG A 87 -17.58 -6.88 11.75
CA ARG A 87 -17.57 -6.77 13.23
C ARG A 87 -16.17 -6.56 13.80
N ILE A 88 -15.11 -6.74 13.00
CA ILE A 88 -13.73 -6.48 13.40
C ILE A 88 -13.47 -4.98 13.28
N GLU A 89 -12.77 -4.42 14.27
CA GLU A 89 -12.33 -3.02 14.27
C GLU A 89 -11.31 -2.70 13.18
N VAL A 90 -11.30 -1.43 12.80
CA VAL A 90 -10.16 -0.79 12.15
C VAL A 90 -9.07 -0.61 13.19
N SER A 91 -8.33 -1.68 13.52
CA SER A 91 -7.15 -1.60 14.38
C SER A 91 -5.89 -1.93 13.59
N LEU A 92 -4.78 -1.24 13.91
CA LEU A 92 -3.48 -1.53 13.32
C LEU A 92 -3.11 -3.01 13.49
N ALA A 93 -3.45 -3.59 14.65
CA ALA A 93 -3.24 -5.01 14.96
C ALA A 93 -4.01 -5.94 14.02
N ALA A 94 -5.23 -5.58 13.60
CA ALA A 94 -5.98 -6.33 12.61
C ALA A 94 -5.29 -6.28 11.24
N LEU A 95 -4.81 -5.11 10.82
CA LEU A 95 -4.15 -4.93 9.51
C LEU A 95 -2.83 -5.74 9.40
N VAL A 96 -2.07 -5.86 10.48
CA VAL A 96 -0.83 -6.66 10.54
C VAL A 96 -1.04 -8.09 11.06
N SER A 97 -2.28 -8.54 11.21
CA SER A 97 -2.61 -9.89 11.68
C SER A 97 -2.19 -10.96 10.66
N PRO A 98 -1.93 -12.21 11.09
CA PRO A 98 -1.53 -13.30 10.17
C PRO A 98 -2.45 -13.49 8.95
N PRO A 99 -3.79 -13.41 9.05
CA PRO A 99 -4.67 -13.52 7.87
C PRO A 99 -4.45 -12.39 6.84
N HIS A 100 -4.25 -11.15 7.29
CA HIS A 100 -4.04 -10.01 6.41
C HIS A 100 -2.65 -10.03 5.77
N LEU A 101 -1.63 -10.48 6.49
CA LEU A 101 -0.30 -10.70 5.91
C LEU A 101 -0.30 -11.82 4.87
N LEU A 102 -1.05 -12.90 5.10
CA LEU A 102 -1.23 -13.95 4.10
C LEU A 102 -1.97 -13.43 2.86
N LEU A 103 -3.00 -12.60 3.06
CA LEU A 103 -3.70 -11.94 1.97
C LEU A 103 -2.79 -11.00 1.19
N MET A 104 -2.00 -10.17 1.87
CA MET A 104 -0.99 -9.28 1.26
C MET A 104 0.00 -10.08 0.42
N LEU A 105 0.51 -11.20 0.93
CA LEU A 105 1.41 -12.08 0.20
C LEU A 105 0.74 -12.68 -1.05
N ALA A 106 -0.48 -13.22 -0.89
CA ALA A 106 -1.24 -13.82 -1.99
C ALA A 106 -1.58 -12.80 -3.09
N LEU A 107 -2.12 -11.63 -2.70
CA LEU A 107 -2.37 -10.53 -3.63
C LEU A 107 -1.07 -10.09 -4.30
N GLY A 108 0.03 -9.93 -3.54
CA GLY A 108 1.34 -9.58 -4.05
C GLY A 108 1.80 -10.52 -5.16
N MET A 109 1.63 -11.83 -4.98
CA MET A 109 1.95 -12.82 -6.01
C MET A 109 1.05 -12.69 -7.25
N ILE A 110 -0.24 -12.41 -7.07
CA ILE A 110 -1.22 -12.25 -8.15
C ILE A 110 -0.93 -10.98 -8.94
N VAL A 111 -0.90 -9.82 -8.28
CA VAL A 111 -0.78 -8.51 -8.93
C VAL A 111 0.54 -8.34 -9.65
N THR A 112 1.62 -9.00 -9.20
CA THR A 112 2.93 -8.98 -9.88
C THR A 112 3.06 -9.95 -11.05
N GLY A 113 2.04 -10.77 -11.34
CA GLY A 113 2.03 -11.72 -12.45
C GLY A 113 2.40 -11.10 -13.81
N PRO A 114 1.70 -10.05 -14.28
CA PRO A 114 2.01 -9.39 -15.55
C PRO A 114 3.40 -8.75 -15.59
N LEU A 115 3.86 -8.16 -14.48
CA LEU A 115 5.21 -7.59 -14.35
C LEU A 115 6.30 -8.68 -14.48
N ARG A 116 6.15 -9.81 -13.78
CA ARG A 116 7.06 -10.96 -13.92
C ARG A 116 7.04 -11.56 -15.33
N ALA A 117 5.87 -11.60 -15.97
CA ALA A 117 5.75 -12.07 -17.36
C ALA A 117 6.41 -11.10 -18.35
N ALA A 118 6.31 -9.79 -18.11
CA ALA A 118 7.01 -8.78 -18.91
C ALA A 118 8.52 -8.91 -18.81
N TRP A 119 9.06 -9.20 -17.63
CA TRP A 119 10.49 -9.43 -17.43
C TRP A 119 11.08 -10.58 -18.22
N LYS A 120 10.30 -11.63 -18.49
CA LYS A 120 10.77 -12.79 -19.26
C LYS A 120 10.81 -12.52 -20.77
N ARG A 121 10.28 -11.38 -21.25
CA ARG A 121 10.23 -11.03 -22.68
C ARG A 121 11.43 -10.17 -23.07
N ALA A 122 11.87 -10.25 -24.34
CA ALA A 122 13.01 -9.48 -24.87
C ALA A 122 12.75 -7.97 -25.06
N GLY A 123 11.53 -7.49 -24.78
CA GLY A 123 11.14 -6.10 -25.02
C GLY A 123 11.77 -5.13 -24.04
N LYS A 124 12.40 -4.05 -24.55
CA LYS A 124 13.01 -3.01 -23.71
C LYS A 124 12.00 -2.02 -23.13
N ARG A 125 10.86 -1.80 -23.79
CA ARG A 125 9.84 -0.84 -23.35
C ARG A 125 8.82 -1.54 -22.45
N ALA A 126 8.51 -0.92 -21.32
CA ALA A 126 7.53 -1.47 -20.38
C ALA A 126 6.14 -1.56 -21.06
N PRO A 127 5.52 -2.75 -21.13
CA PRO A 127 4.13 -2.85 -21.58
C PRO A 127 3.21 -2.27 -20.50
N TRP A 128 2.08 -1.69 -20.90
CA TRP A 128 1.13 -1.09 -19.95
C TRP A 128 0.63 -2.09 -18.90
N THR A 129 0.54 -3.38 -19.22
CA THR A 129 0.20 -4.42 -18.24
C THR A 129 1.23 -4.54 -17.12
N ALA A 130 2.52 -4.31 -17.38
CA ALA A 130 3.56 -4.28 -16.36
C ALA A 130 3.50 -3.01 -15.51
N VAL A 131 3.18 -1.87 -16.13
CA VAL A 131 3.00 -0.60 -15.41
C VAL A 131 1.80 -0.69 -14.46
N ILE A 132 0.63 -1.13 -14.96
CA ILE A 132 -0.58 -1.35 -14.13
C ILE A 132 -0.29 -2.35 -13.01
N SER A 133 0.41 -3.45 -13.31
CA SER A 133 0.83 -4.45 -12.33
C SER A 133 1.72 -3.84 -11.22
N ALA A 134 2.68 -2.98 -11.58
CA ALA A 134 3.50 -2.25 -10.63
C ALA A 134 2.69 -1.21 -9.83
N THR A 135 1.70 -0.56 -10.45
CA THR A 135 0.78 0.35 -9.76
C THR A 135 -0.07 -0.37 -8.73
N LEU A 136 -0.63 -1.53 -9.07
CA LEU A 136 -1.39 -2.34 -8.12
C LEU A 136 -0.51 -2.86 -6.99
N LEU A 137 0.74 -3.22 -7.28
CA LEU A 137 1.71 -3.58 -6.25
C LEU A 137 2.00 -2.41 -5.30
N LEU A 138 2.26 -1.21 -5.85
CA LEU A 138 2.46 0.00 -5.06
C LEU A 138 1.24 0.27 -4.17
N SER A 139 0.04 0.26 -4.76
CA SER A 139 -1.22 0.48 -4.04
C SER A 139 -1.49 -0.53 -2.96
N MET A 140 -1.13 -1.79 -3.17
CA MET A 140 -1.20 -2.80 -2.12
C MET A 140 -0.30 -2.42 -0.95
N PHE A 141 0.98 -2.13 -1.18
CA PHE A 141 1.90 -1.74 -0.09
C PHE A 141 1.42 -0.48 0.63
N THR A 142 1.02 0.56 -0.09
CA THR A 142 0.58 1.81 0.51
C THR A 142 -0.79 1.72 1.21
N PHE A 143 -1.60 0.72 0.88
CA PHE A 143 -2.81 0.40 1.63
C PHE A 143 -2.49 -0.28 2.96
N PHE A 144 -1.54 -1.22 2.97
CA PHE A 144 -1.09 -1.85 4.23
C PHE A 144 -0.31 -0.87 5.12
N ASP A 145 0.34 0.11 4.51
CA ASP A 145 1.08 1.22 5.14
C ASP A 145 0.21 2.49 5.32
N GLN A 146 -1.13 2.37 5.29
CA GLN A 146 -2.01 3.55 5.23
C GLN A 146 -1.99 4.42 6.51
N PHE A 147 -1.45 3.93 7.63
CA PHE A 147 -1.50 4.59 8.94
C PHE A 147 -0.54 5.78 9.07
N ASP A 148 0.53 5.83 8.28
CA ASP A 148 1.43 6.97 8.14
C ASP A 148 1.39 7.60 6.74
N GLN A 149 0.61 7.03 5.80
CA GLN A 149 0.43 7.54 4.45
C GLN A 149 -0.07 9.01 4.39
N PRO A 150 0.72 9.95 3.82
CA PRO A 150 0.38 11.38 3.79
C PRO A 150 -0.92 11.77 3.05
N LEU A 151 -1.41 10.92 2.14
CA LEU A 151 -2.70 11.12 1.44
C LEU A 151 -3.91 10.62 2.25
N VAL A 152 -3.68 9.79 3.26
CA VAL A 152 -4.72 9.25 4.15
C VAL A 152 -4.72 10.06 5.45
N ASN A 153 -3.56 10.16 6.10
CA ASN A 153 -3.36 10.88 7.35
C ASN A 153 -2.53 12.14 7.12
N VAL A 154 -3.18 13.30 7.10
CA VAL A 154 -2.55 14.60 6.81
C VAL A 154 -1.88 15.18 8.07
N TRP A 155 -0.91 14.44 8.62
CA TRP A 155 -0.21 14.80 9.86
C TRP A 155 0.44 16.20 9.85
N ALA A 156 0.79 16.70 8.66
CA ALA A 156 1.31 18.06 8.48
C ALA A 156 0.31 19.19 8.77
N ALA A 157 -1.00 18.91 8.65
CA ALA A 157 -2.07 19.85 8.97
C ALA A 157 -2.66 19.65 10.37
N GLY A 158 -2.30 18.56 11.05
CA GLY A 158 -3.07 18.00 12.16
C GLY A 158 -3.31 18.94 13.33
N GLN A 159 -4.55 18.95 13.83
CA GLN A 159 -4.88 19.51 15.13
C GLN A 159 -4.48 18.52 16.23
N VAL A 160 -3.57 18.96 17.10
CA VAL A 160 -3.11 18.16 18.24
C VAL A 160 -4.17 18.20 19.34
N PHE A 161 -4.89 17.10 19.54
CA PHE A 161 -5.91 16.98 20.59
C PHE A 161 -5.31 16.94 22.01
N PHE A 162 -4.10 16.37 22.14
CA PHE A 162 -3.37 16.27 23.40
C PHE A 162 -1.98 16.87 23.21
N PRO A 163 -1.61 17.98 23.89
CA PRO A 163 -0.33 18.65 23.68
C PRO A 163 0.89 17.72 23.77
N ASP A 164 0.84 16.75 24.68
CA ASP A 164 1.92 15.77 24.89
C ASP A 164 2.12 14.80 23.71
N THR A 165 1.21 14.77 22.73
CA THR A 165 1.32 13.90 21.55
C THR A 165 1.94 14.59 20.34
N LEU A 166 2.21 15.90 20.39
CA LEU A 166 2.72 16.68 19.25
C LEU A 166 3.96 16.03 18.61
N ARG A 167 4.94 15.68 19.44
CA ARG A 167 6.18 15.04 18.99
C ARG A 167 5.92 13.76 18.17
N TYR A 168 5.01 12.91 18.62
CA TYR A 168 4.71 11.65 17.93
C TYR A 168 4.00 11.89 16.60
N THR A 169 3.12 12.90 16.53
CA THR A 169 2.44 13.26 15.26
C THR A 169 3.40 13.83 14.23
N GLU A 170 4.39 14.62 14.67
CA GLU A 170 5.47 15.11 13.81
C GLU A 170 6.35 13.95 13.31
N GLU A 171 6.75 13.05 14.21
CA GLU A 171 7.53 11.85 13.86
C GLU A 171 6.78 10.97 12.84
N LEU A 172 5.49 10.69 13.05
CA LEU A 172 4.66 9.88 12.15
C LEU A 172 4.49 10.52 10.77
N GLY A 173 4.25 11.83 10.70
CA GLY A 173 4.10 12.49 9.40
C GLY A 173 5.40 12.53 8.60
N ILE A 174 6.54 12.72 9.25
CA ILE A 174 7.85 12.66 8.58
C ILE A 174 8.13 11.25 8.08
N LEU A 175 7.91 10.24 8.93
CA LEU A 175 8.04 8.83 8.55
C LEU A 175 7.17 8.50 7.34
N GLY A 176 5.91 8.95 7.35
CA GLY A 176 5.00 8.82 6.22
C GLY A 176 5.55 9.38 4.90
N ILE A 177 6.06 10.62 4.92
CA ILE A 177 6.68 11.24 3.75
C ILE A 177 7.91 10.44 3.29
N MET A 178 8.75 9.97 4.22
CA MET A 178 9.96 9.21 3.94
C MET A 178 9.66 7.84 3.32
N VAL A 179 8.77 7.07 3.94
CA VAL A 179 8.38 5.72 3.49
C VAL A 179 7.66 5.80 2.14
N GLN A 180 6.72 6.73 1.99
CA GLN A 180 6.03 6.92 0.71
C GLN A 180 6.98 7.35 -0.42
N THR A 181 7.97 8.20 -0.10
CA THR A 181 9.04 8.56 -1.04
C THR A 181 9.83 7.32 -1.44
N ALA A 182 10.22 6.49 -0.47
CA ALA A 182 11.01 5.29 -0.71
C ALA A 182 10.23 4.26 -1.55
N LEU A 183 8.95 4.04 -1.27
CA LEU A 183 8.10 3.10 -2.00
C LEU A 183 7.91 3.54 -3.46
N LEU A 184 7.46 4.78 -3.70
CA LEU A 184 7.22 5.27 -5.06
C LEU A 184 8.53 5.31 -5.87
N THR A 185 9.60 5.90 -5.30
CA THR A 185 10.88 6.01 -5.99
C THR A 185 11.51 4.65 -6.21
N GLY A 186 11.41 3.74 -5.23
CA GLY A 186 11.90 2.37 -5.33
C GLY A 186 11.22 1.60 -6.46
N VAL A 187 9.89 1.67 -6.57
CA VAL A 187 9.15 1.03 -7.67
C VAL A 187 9.54 1.63 -9.03
N VAL A 188 9.67 2.96 -9.13
CA VAL A 188 10.08 3.63 -10.37
C VAL A 188 11.50 3.21 -10.78
N LEU A 189 12.47 3.25 -9.86
CA LEU A 189 13.85 2.84 -10.12
C LEU A 189 13.95 1.35 -10.46
N TYR A 190 13.18 0.51 -9.78
CA TYR A 190 13.08 -0.91 -10.09
C TYR A 190 12.57 -1.14 -11.53
N LEU A 191 11.54 -0.40 -11.98
CA LEU A 191 11.07 -0.50 -13.36
C LEU A 191 12.13 0.02 -14.35
N LEU A 192 12.77 1.15 -14.06
CA LEU A 192 13.84 1.72 -14.89
C LEU A 192 15.08 0.81 -14.99
N SER A 193 15.32 -0.03 -13.99
CA SER A 193 16.43 -1.00 -14.01
C SER A 193 16.27 -2.09 -15.08
N ARG A 194 15.05 -2.26 -15.62
CA ARG A 194 14.70 -3.34 -16.56
C ARG A 194 14.02 -2.87 -17.83
N PHE A 195 13.33 -1.74 -17.78
CA PHE A 195 12.54 -1.22 -18.88
C PHE A 195 12.79 0.26 -19.12
N THR A 196 12.53 0.71 -20.34
CA THR A 196 12.22 2.10 -20.64
C THR A 196 10.74 2.34 -20.38
N LEU A 197 10.43 3.34 -19.56
CA LEU A 197 9.05 3.67 -19.20
C LEU A 197 8.39 4.52 -20.30
N PRO A 198 7.17 4.17 -20.76
CA PRO A 198 6.38 5.10 -21.56
C PRO A 198 5.99 6.32 -20.72
N PHE A 199 5.91 7.49 -21.37
CA PHE A 199 5.38 8.70 -20.74
C PHE A 199 3.99 8.44 -20.14
N GLY A 200 3.76 8.93 -18.93
CA GLY A 200 2.53 8.69 -18.17
C GLY A 200 2.61 7.50 -17.23
N SER A 201 3.72 6.75 -17.21
CA SER A 201 3.88 5.60 -16.30
C SER A 201 3.90 6.04 -14.84
N ILE A 202 4.64 7.11 -14.52
CA ILE A 202 4.77 7.59 -13.14
C ILE A 202 3.49 8.32 -12.72
N THR A 203 2.85 9.02 -13.64
CA THR A 203 1.51 9.59 -13.48
C THR A 203 0.48 8.51 -13.17
N LEU A 204 0.53 7.36 -13.85
CA LEU A 204 -0.37 6.23 -13.56
C LEU A 204 -0.06 5.60 -12.20
N LEU A 205 1.23 5.39 -11.88
CA LEU A 205 1.68 4.87 -10.57
C LEU A 205 1.17 5.75 -9.42
N ALA A 206 1.50 7.04 -9.44
CA ALA A 206 1.13 7.97 -8.38
C ALA A 206 -0.36 8.33 -8.41
N GLY A 207 -0.92 8.57 -9.59
CA GLY A 207 -2.30 9.03 -9.78
C GLY A 207 -3.33 7.97 -9.39
N LEU A 208 -3.24 6.74 -9.91
CA LEU A 208 -4.18 5.68 -9.51
C LEU A 208 -4.03 5.36 -8.01
N ASN A 209 -2.79 5.33 -7.51
CA ASN A 209 -2.56 5.13 -6.09
C ASN A 209 -3.19 6.24 -5.23
N GLY A 210 -3.02 7.50 -5.64
CA GLY A 210 -3.60 8.65 -4.97
C GLY A 210 -5.13 8.71 -5.06
N ILE A 211 -5.73 8.25 -6.17
CA ILE A 211 -7.18 8.09 -6.29
C ILE A 211 -7.68 7.07 -5.26
N LEU A 212 -7.05 5.90 -5.16
CA LEU A 212 -7.45 4.85 -4.22
C LEU A 212 -7.32 5.32 -2.76
N LEU A 213 -6.17 5.89 -2.39
CA LEU A 213 -5.90 6.35 -1.03
C LEU A 213 -6.71 7.60 -0.66
N GLY A 214 -6.80 8.58 -1.56
CA GLY A 214 -7.58 9.80 -1.33
C GLY A 214 -9.07 9.50 -1.19
N SER A 215 -9.61 8.54 -1.95
CA SER A 215 -11.01 8.11 -1.81
C SER A 215 -11.24 7.32 -0.52
N LEU A 216 -10.25 6.51 -0.10
CA LEU A 216 -10.31 5.73 1.14
C LEU A 216 -10.48 6.63 2.38
N ALA A 217 -9.84 7.80 2.39
CA ALA A 217 -9.85 8.75 3.51
C ALA A 217 -10.72 9.99 3.27
N GLU A 218 -11.51 10.01 2.18
CA GLU A 218 -12.31 11.17 1.75
C GLU A 218 -11.50 12.47 1.50
N ASN A 219 -10.17 12.37 1.35
CA ASN A 219 -9.26 13.48 1.04
C ASN A 219 -9.21 13.77 -0.47
N PHE A 220 -10.37 14.02 -1.09
CA PHE A 220 -10.48 14.22 -2.54
C PHE A 220 -9.65 15.40 -3.07
N ASN A 221 -9.41 16.42 -2.22
CA ASN A 221 -8.55 17.57 -2.50
C ASN A 221 -7.07 17.19 -2.73
N LEU A 222 -6.62 16.04 -2.24
CA LEU A 222 -5.24 15.57 -2.40
C LEU A 222 -5.05 14.66 -3.63
N ILE A 223 -6.13 14.21 -4.28
CA ILE A 223 -6.05 13.40 -5.51
C ILE A 223 -5.30 14.16 -6.64
N PRO A 224 -5.59 15.44 -6.93
CA PRO A 224 -4.85 16.19 -7.94
C PRO A 224 -3.35 16.27 -7.64
N VAL A 225 -2.94 16.31 -6.37
CA VAL A 225 -1.53 16.36 -5.96
C VAL A 225 -0.79 15.12 -6.43
N ALA A 226 -1.38 13.94 -6.27
CA ALA A 226 -0.77 12.69 -6.70
C ALA A 226 -0.63 12.61 -8.22
N ILE A 227 -1.65 13.06 -8.95
CA ILE A 227 -1.63 13.11 -10.43
C ILE A 227 -0.58 14.10 -10.93
N LEU A 228 -0.59 15.32 -10.40
CA LEU A 228 0.37 16.38 -10.77
C LEU A 228 1.80 16.02 -10.36
N GLY A 229 2.00 15.37 -9.21
CA GLY A 229 3.29 14.87 -8.77
C GLY A 229 3.84 13.77 -9.69
N GLY A 230 2.99 12.83 -10.11
CA GLY A 230 3.37 11.82 -11.09
C GLY A 230 3.67 12.42 -12.47
N LEU A 231 2.90 13.43 -12.90
CA LEU A 231 3.14 14.18 -14.13
C LEU A 231 4.47 14.92 -14.07
N LEU A 232 4.77 15.59 -12.96
CA LEU A 232 6.06 16.24 -12.71
C LEU A 232 7.20 15.24 -12.84
N ALA A 233 7.07 14.05 -12.26
CA ALA A 233 8.08 13.01 -12.36
C ALA A 233 8.23 12.49 -13.80
N ASP A 234 7.15 12.28 -14.55
CA ASP A 234 7.22 11.93 -15.98
C ASP A 234 7.91 13.02 -16.81
N LEU A 235 7.65 14.30 -16.54
CA LEU A 235 8.33 15.44 -17.18
C LEU A 235 9.83 15.46 -16.86
N VAL A 236 10.22 15.17 -15.61
CA VAL A 236 11.63 15.02 -15.22
C VAL A 236 12.29 13.88 -16.00
N MET A 237 11.59 12.74 -16.19
CA MET A 237 12.10 11.62 -16.99
C MET A 237 12.24 11.98 -18.47
N LEU A 238 11.33 12.78 -19.03
CA LEU A 238 11.42 13.27 -20.40
C LEU A 238 12.57 14.27 -20.59
N TRP A 239 12.80 15.14 -19.61
CA TRP A 239 13.83 16.16 -19.63
C TRP A 239 15.23 15.55 -19.48
N LEU A 240 15.44 14.77 -18.42
CA LEU A 240 16.75 14.21 -18.10
C LEU A 240 17.08 12.98 -18.95
N ARG A 241 16.07 12.22 -19.40
CA ARG A 241 16.19 10.96 -20.13
C ARG A 241 17.20 10.01 -19.46
N PRO A 242 16.94 9.62 -18.20
CA PRO A 242 17.85 8.75 -17.46
C PRO A 242 17.90 7.35 -18.08
N GLY A 243 19.05 6.70 -17.95
CA GLY A 243 19.28 5.35 -18.46
C GLY A 243 20.57 4.75 -17.93
N PRO A 244 20.86 3.47 -18.24
CA PRO A 244 22.00 2.74 -17.68
C PRO A 244 23.35 3.42 -17.95
N GLN A 245 23.48 4.12 -19.10
CA GLN A 245 24.68 4.85 -19.48
C GLN A 245 24.72 6.30 -18.96
N ARG A 246 23.60 6.82 -18.42
CA ARG A 246 23.44 8.21 -17.97
C ARG A 246 23.15 8.25 -16.47
N ILE A 247 24.07 7.71 -15.69
CA ILE A 247 23.93 7.53 -14.24
C ILE A 247 23.67 8.86 -13.53
N THR A 248 24.36 9.94 -13.90
CA THR A 248 24.13 11.27 -13.32
C THR A 248 22.70 11.76 -13.56
N ALA A 249 22.14 11.52 -14.75
CA ALA A 249 20.75 11.87 -15.06
C ALA A 249 19.76 11.04 -14.22
N LEU A 250 20.05 9.75 -14.00
CA LEU A 250 19.25 8.88 -13.11
C LEU A 250 19.26 9.42 -11.67
N ARG A 251 20.44 9.76 -11.14
CA ARG A 251 20.60 10.28 -9.77
C ARG A 251 19.88 11.62 -9.60
N LEU A 252 20.03 12.53 -10.56
CA LEU A 252 19.32 13.81 -10.55
C LEU A 252 17.80 13.61 -10.62
N ALA A 253 17.31 12.71 -11.47
CA ALA A 253 15.88 12.41 -11.54
C ALA A 253 15.35 11.83 -10.22
N ALA A 254 16.14 10.97 -9.57
CA ALA A 254 15.82 10.38 -8.27
C ALA A 254 15.88 11.40 -7.11
N VAL A 255 16.49 12.57 -7.29
CA VAL A 255 16.44 13.68 -6.31
C VAL A 255 15.28 14.62 -6.62
N ILE A 256 15.20 15.10 -7.87
CA ILE A 256 14.24 16.13 -8.30
C ILE A 256 12.81 15.61 -8.21
N GLY A 257 12.56 14.35 -8.57
CA GLY A 257 11.22 13.75 -8.47
C GLY A 257 10.67 13.81 -7.04
N PRO A 258 11.32 13.17 -6.05
CA PRO A 258 10.90 13.23 -4.66
C PRO A 258 10.81 14.63 -4.06
N VAL A 259 11.77 15.52 -4.35
CA VAL A 259 11.73 16.93 -3.90
C VAL A 259 10.50 17.63 -4.46
N GLY A 260 10.21 17.45 -5.75
CA GLY A 260 9.06 18.04 -6.41
C GLY A 260 7.73 17.52 -5.86
N VAL A 261 7.60 16.20 -5.68
CA VAL A 261 6.37 15.57 -5.17
C VAL A 261 6.11 15.98 -3.72
N SER A 262 7.13 15.95 -2.84
CA SER A 262 6.99 16.36 -1.44
C SER A 262 6.68 17.86 -1.31
N SER A 263 7.32 18.71 -2.12
CA SER A 263 7.03 20.15 -2.18
C SER A 263 5.59 20.41 -2.63
N LEU A 264 5.11 19.69 -3.65
CA LEU A 264 3.75 19.83 -4.15
C LEU A 264 2.72 19.39 -3.11
N TYR A 265 2.99 18.29 -2.40
CA TYR A 265 2.15 17.83 -1.29
C TYR A 265 2.04 18.87 -0.18
N LEU A 266 3.18 19.34 0.34
CA LEU A 266 3.20 20.33 1.42
C LEU A 266 2.56 21.66 0.97
N LEU A 267 2.81 22.10 -0.27
CA LEU A 267 2.13 23.27 -0.81
C LEU A 267 0.61 23.09 -0.84
N ALA A 268 0.12 21.94 -1.31
CA ALA A 268 -1.31 21.66 -1.34
C ALA A 268 -1.92 21.61 0.06
N VAL A 269 -1.22 21.01 1.03
CA VAL A 269 -1.65 21.02 2.44
C VAL A 269 -1.69 22.46 2.98
N GLN A 270 -0.67 23.27 2.73
CA GLN A 270 -0.63 24.67 3.14
C GLN A 270 -1.79 25.49 2.54
N LEU A 271 -2.13 25.24 1.28
CA LEU A 271 -3.19 25.98 0.58
C LEU A 271 -4.61 25.52 0.97
N THR A 272 -4.78 24.28 1.43
CA THR A 272 -6.11 23.71 1.71
C THR A 272 -6.44 23.64 3.19
N GLN A 273 -5.47 23.30 4.03
CA GLN A 273 -5.67 23.02 5.45
C GLN A 273 -4.78 23.90 6.36
N GLY A 274 -3.68 24.43 5.82
CA GLY A 274 -2.62 25.07 6.59
C GLY A 274 -1.68 24.05 7.22
N ILE A 275 -0.38 24.35 7.25
CA ILE A 275 0.62 23.50 7.91
C ILE A 275 0.80 23.95 9.36
N ALA A 276 0.71 22.99 10.29
CA ALA A 276 0.96 23.22 11.72
C ALA A 276 2.45 23.07 12.09
N TRP A 277 3.24 22.46 11.21
CA TRP A 277 4.65 22.18 11.44
C TRP A 277 5.54 23.43 11.39
N PRO A 278 6.64 23.45 12.16
CA PRO A 278 7.64 24.50 12.05
C PRO A 278 8.35 24.47 10.69
N VAL A 279 8.88 25.63 10.28
CA VAL A 279 9.50 25.80 8.95
C VAL A 279 10.74 24.91 8.75
N THR A 280 11.35 24.43 9.82
CA THR A 280 12.45 23.46 9.77
C THR A 280 11.98 22.07 9.37
N LEU A 281 10.76 21.67 9.73
CA LEU A 281 10.26 20.31 9.56
C LEU A 281 9.81 20.03 8.13
N TRP A 282 9.01 20.93 7.55
CA TRP A 282 8.58 20.81 6.14
C TRP A 282 9.75 20.98 5.15
N LEU A 283 10.71 21.89 5.38
CA LEU A 283 11.91 22.01 4.53
C LEU A 283 12.82 20.79 4.71
N GLY A 284 12.97 20.32 5.96
CA GLY A 284 13.72 19.11 6.27
C GLY A 284 13.16 17.88 5.56
N SER A 285 11.84 17.68 5.57
CA SER A 285 11.21 16.53 4.93
C SER A 285 11.38 16.55 3.41
N ILE A 286 11.31 17.71 2.75
CA ILE A 286 11.59 17.86 1.31
C ILE A 286 13.03 17.43 0.98
N VAL A 287 14.01 17.91 1.75
CA VAL A 287 15.43 17.58 1.55
C VAL A 287 15.67 16.09 1.78
N VAL A 288 15.09 15.52 2.85
CA VAL A 288 15.20 14.09 3.17
C VAL A 288 14.57 13.23 2.08
N SER A 289 13.43 13.61 1.51
CA SER A 289 12.85 12.92 0.35
C SER A 289 13.83 12.85 -0.83
N GLY A 290 14.50 13.95 -1.15
CA GLY A 290 15.55 13.98 -2.17
C GLY A 290 16.74 13.06 -1.83
N ALA A 291 17.18 13.07 -0.57
CA ALA A 291 18.27 12.21 -0.09
C ALA A 291 17.92 10.73 -0.16
N ILE A 292 16.69 10.33 0.20
CA ILE A 292 16.19 8.96 0.08
C ILE A 292 16.23 8.50 -1.38
N GLY A 293 15.72 9.32 -2.29
CA GLY A 293 15.75 8.98 -3.72
C GLY A 293 17.18 8.88 -4.26
N LEU A 294 18.09 9.74 -3.81
CA LEU A 294 19.52 9.61 -4.11
C LEU A 294 20.10 8.29 -3.60
N LEU A 295 19.84 7.90 -2.35
CA LEU A 295 20.32 6.64 -1.78
C LEU A 295 19.78 5.42 -2.55
N LEU A 296 18.49 5.42 -2.89
CA LEU A 296 17.89 4.35 -3.69
C LEU A 296 18.50 4.27 -5.10
N SER A 297 18.92 5.41 -5.68
CA SER A 297 19.59 5.40 -6.97
C SER A 297 20.96 4.70 -6.94
N TYR A 298 21.68 4.74 -5.82
CA TYR A 298 22.93 3.98 -5.62
C TYR A 298 22.67 2.48 -5.45
N LEU A 299 21.55 2.10 -4.84
CA LEU A 299 21.12 0.70 -4.78
C LEU A 299 20.78 0.17 -6.18
N ALA A 300 20.10 0.99 -7.00
CA ALA A 300 19.68 0.61 -8.34
C ALA A 300 20.85 0.53 -9.34
N VAL A 301 21.82 1.46 -9.24
CA VAL A 301 23.01 1.48 -10.10
C VAL A 301 24.25 1.75 -9.25
N GLN A 302 25.04 0.69 -9.07
CA GLN A 302 26.30 0.74 -8.32
C GLN A 302 27.39 1.49 -9.11
N PRO A 303 28.30 2.20 -8.42
CA PRO A 303 29.51 2.74 -9.05
C PRO A 303 30.37 1.62 -9.68
N PRO A 304 31.12 1.91 -10.76
CA PRO A 304 32.09 0.95 -11.30
C PRO A 304 33.08 0.52 -10.22
N ALA A 305 33.39 -0.77 -10.15
CA ALA A 305 34.47 -1.27 -9.30
C ALA A 305 35.81 -0.68 -9.79
N PRO A 306 36.74 -0.33 -8.89
CA PRO A 306 38.10 0.01 -9.29
C PRO A 306 38.69 -1.14 -10.12
N GLN A 307 39.26 -0.84 -11.28
CA GLN A 307 40.05 -1.84 -12.00
C GLN A 307 41.36 -2.03 -11.23
N PRO A 308 41.79 -3.28 -10.94
CA PRO A 308 43.13 -3.49 -10.42
C PRO A 308 44.15 -3.01 -11.45
N ASP A 309 45.13 -2.23 -10.99
CA ASP A 309 46.26 -1.73 -11.76
C ASP A 309 47.08 -2.87 -12.41
#